data_AF-X0UZR3-F1
#
_entry.id   AF-X0UZR3-F1
#
_cell.length_a   1.000
_cell.length_b   1.000
_cell.length_c   1.000
_cell.angle_alpha   90.00
_cell.angle_beta   90.00
_cell.angle_gamma   90.00
#
_symmetry.space_group_name_H-M   'P 1'
#
loop_
_entity.id
_entity.type
_entity.pdbx_description
1 polymer ?
#
loop_
_entity_poly.entity_id
_entity_poly.type
_entity_poly.pdbx_seq_one_letter_code
_entity_poly.pdbx_strand_id
1 'polypeptide(L)'
;MSKPLNIGMIGYGFMGRAHSNAYIQVNHFFKCEHQPVLKACCGRSEEKLREFAEVWGYESMETDWQKLVEREDIDLIDVCVPNHLHRDIVVAAAK
;
A
#
# COMPACT_ATOMS: atom_id res chain seq x y z
N MET A 1 -18.98 -2.53 13.64
CA MET A 1 -18.41 -2.52 12.29
C MET A 1 -16.91 -2.32 12.43
N SER A 2 -16.09 -2.99 11.62
CA SER A 2 -14.63 -2.81 11.63
C SER A 2 -14.27 -1.39 11.17
N LYS A 3 -13.21 -0.82 11.75
CA LYS A 3 -12.72 0.53 11.40
C LYS A 3 -11.88 0.44 10.11
N PRO A 4 -12.07 1.32 9.12
CA PRO A 4 -11.18 1.37 7.96
C PRO A 4 -9.71 1.55 8.39
N LEU A 5 -8.80 0.92 7.64
CA LEU A 5 -7.35 1.13 7.75
C LEU A 5 -6.80 1.33 6.34
N ASN A 6 -6.51 2.57 5.98
CA ASN A 6 -6.06 2.97 4.65
C ASN A 6 -4.60 2.60 4.44
N ILE A 7 -4.35 1.69 3.50
CA ILE A 7 -3.01 1.18 3.21
C ILE A 7 -2.39 1.96 2.05
N GLY A 8 -1.15 2.44 2.28
CA GLY A 8 -0.25 2.95 1.26
C GLY A 8 0.82 1.91 0.92
N MET A 9 0.72 1.29 -0.25
CA MET A 9 1.65 0.26 -0.73
C MET A 9 2.79 0.87 -1.55
N ILE A 10 4.04 0.74 -1.13
CA ILE A 10 5.20 1.18 -1.91
C ILE A 10 5.89 -0.04 -2.53
N GLY A 11 5.76 -0.19 -3.86
CA GLY A 11 6.29 -1.32 -4.62
C GLY A 11 5.20 -2.28 -5.12
N TYR A 12 5.08 -2.43 -6.44
CA TYR A 12 3.95 -3.11 -7.11
C TYR A 12 4.35 -4.38 -7.88
N GLY A 13 5.38 -5.09 -7.41
CA GLY A 13 5.88 -6.34 -8.00
C GLY A 13 5.19 -7.60 -7.47
N PHE A 14 5.95 -8.70 -7.40
CA PHE A 14 5.49 -9.96 -6.82
C PHE A 14 4.95 -9.79 -5.38
N MET A 15 5.71 -9.10 -4.52
CA MET A 15 5.29 -8.88 -3.13
C MET A 15 4.08 -7.95 -3.01
N GLY A 16 3.98 -6.93 -3.85
CA GLY A 16 2.79 -6.07 -3.91
C GLY A 16 1.51 -6.86 -4.22
N ARG A 17 1.58 -7.87 -5.10
CA ARG A 17 0.44 -8.78 -5.37
C ARG A 17 0.07 -9.64 -4.16
N ALA A 18 1.08 -10.27 -3.54
CA ALA A 18 0.86 -11.14 -2.39
C ALA A 18 0.25 -10.37 -1.20
N HIS A 19 0.72 -9.16 -0.94
CA HIS A 19 0.23 -8.32 0.14
C HIS A 19 -1.17 -7.76 -0.15
N SER A 20 -1.43 -7.27 -1.37
CA SER A 20 -2.79 -6.86 -1.78
C SER A 20 -3.80 -7.98 -1.58
N ASN A 21 -3.47 -9.21 -1.96
CA ASN A 21 -4.30 -10.37 -1.70
C ASN A 21 -4.54 -10.60 -0.20
N ALA A 22 -3.49 -10.51 0.62
CA ALA A 22 -3.63 -10.66 2.07
C ALA A 22 -4.57 -9.60 2.67
N TYR A 23 -4.46 -8.34 2.27
CA TYR A 23 -5.33 -7.26 2.77
C TYR A 23 -6.80 -7.44 2.37
N ILE A 24 -7.06 -7.91 1.15
CA ILE A 24 -8.43 -8.22 0.70
C ILE A 24 -9.01 -9.39 1.52
N GLN A 25 -8.18 -10.40 1.80
CA GLN A 25 -8.66 -11.66 2.36
C GLN A 25 -8.75 -11.66 3.89
N VAL A 26 -7.90 -10.92 4.60
CA VAL A 26 -7.70 -11.10 6.06
C VAL A 26 -9.00 -11.05 6.88
N ASN A 27 -9.93 -10.16 6.54
CA ASN A 27 -11.23 -10.04 7.23
C ASN A 27 -12.23 -11.16 6.90
N HIS A 28 -12.01 -11.94 5.84
CA HIS A 28 -12.78 -13.16 5.58
C HIS A 28 -12.34 -14.32 6.49
N PHE A 29 -11.07 -14.34 6.88
CA PHE A 29 -10.49 -15.41 7.72
C PHE A 29 -10.58 -15.11 9.21
N PHE A 30 -10.44 -13.85 9.59
CA PHE A 30 -10.30 -13.44 10.98
C PHE A 30 -11.24 -12.30 11.33
N LYS A 31 -11.73 -12.31 12.57
CA LYS A 31 -12.44 -11.16 13.15
C LYS A 31 -11.41 -10.11 13.57
N CYS A 32 -11.14 -9.16 12.69
CA CYS A 32 -10.23 -8.05 12.95
C CYS A 32 -10.99 -6.80 13.47
N GLU A 33 -10.31 -5.97 14.28
CA GLU A 33 -10.85 -4.64 14.64
C GLU A 33 -10.89 -3.70 13.42
N HIS A 34 -9.91 -3.85 12.52
CA HIS A 34 -9.74 -3.01 11.34
C HIS A 34 -10.15 -3.74 10.05
N GLN A 35 -10.54 -2.97 9.04
CA GLN A 35 -10.80 -3.39 7.67
C GLN A 35 -9.80 -2.68 6.76
N PRO A 36 -8.80 -3.38 6.20
CA PRO A 36 -7.86 -2.80 5.25
C PRO A 36 -8.59 -2.25 4.02
N VAL A 37 -8.16 -1.08 3.59
CA VAL A 37 -8.57 -0.44 2.35
C VAL A 37 -7.32 -0.24 1.51
N LEU A 38 -7.32 -0.73 0.28
CA LEU A 38 -6.24 -0.51 -0.68
C LEU A 38 -6.30 0.93 -1.18
N LYS A 39 -5.81 1.87 -0.36
CA LYS A 39 -6.03 3.31 -0.56
C LYS A 39 -5.15 3.88 -1.66
N ALA A 40 -3.86 3.59 -1.62
CA ALA A 40 -2.91 4.09 -2.59
C ALA A 40 -1.78 3.10 -2.84
N CYS A 41 -1.36 2.96 -4.09
CA CYS A 41 -0.14 2.23 -4.44
C CYS A 41 0.90 3.16 -5.07
N CYS A 42 2.18 2.84 -4.89
CA CYS A 42 3.29 3.66 -5.33
C CYS A 42 4.31 2.88 -6.15
N GLY A 43 4.78 3.52 -7.22
CA GLY A 43 5.66 2.90 -8.20
C GLY A 43 6.24 3.88 -9.21
N ARG A 44 7.46 3.61 -9.69
CA ARG A 44 8.18 4.52 -10.61
C ARG A 44 7.64 4.55 -12.04
N SER A 45 7.02 3.46 -12.52
CA SER A 45 6.46 3.39 -13.88
C SER A 45 4.94 3.50 -13.79
N GLU A 46 4.43 4.66 -14.20
CA GLU A 46 3.01 5.00 -14.11
C GLU A 46 2.12 4.01 -14.85
N GLU A 47 2.51 3.59 -16.06
CA GLU A 47 1.78 2.61 -16.87
C GLU A 47 1.54 1.30 -16.12
N LYS A 48 2.62 0.67 -15.63
CA LYS A 48 2.51 -0.62 -14.92
C LYS A 48 1.87 -0.45 -13.54
N LEU A 49 2.03 0.71 -12.90
CA LEU A 49 1.36 1.03 -11.65
C LEU A 49 -0.15 1.13 -11.85
N ARG A 50 -0.59 1.74 -12.96
CA ARG A 50 -2.00 1.84 -13.37
C ARG A 50 -2.62 0.48 -13.59
N GLU A 51 -1.96 -0.38 -14.36
CA GLU A 51 -2.40 -1.77 -14.54
C GLU A 51 -2.55 -2.50 -13.19
N PHE A 52 -1.57 -2.34 -12.30
CA PHE A 52 -1.62 -2.94 -10.97
C PHE A 52 -2.77 -2.37 -10.12
N ALA A 53 -2.94 -1.06 -10.09
CA ALA A 53 -3.99 -0.39 -9.33
C ALA A 53 -5.38 -0.84 -9.78
N GLU A 54 -5.61 -0.91 -11.09
CA GLU A 54 -6.88 -1.35 -11.67
C GLU A 54 -7.18 -2.82 -11.35
N VAL A 55 -6.18 -3.70 -11.46
CA VAL A 55 -6.35 -5.14 -11.17
C VAL A 55 -6.69 -5.40 -9.71
N TRP A 56 -6.06 -4.69 -8.77
CA TRP A 56 -6.23 -4.92 -7.34
C TRP A 56 -7.28 -4.02 -6.69
N GLY A 57 -7.76 -2.99 -7.40
CA GLY A 57 -8.77 -2.05 -6.90
C GLY A 57 -8.20 -1.00 -5.95
N TYR A 58 -6.99 -0.48 -6.20
CA TYR A 58 -6.47 0.66 -5.45
C TYR A 58 -7.22 1.94 -5.82
N GLU A 59 -7.59 2.76 -4.83
CA GLU A 59 -8.36 3.99 -5.08
C GLU A 59 -7.52 5.10 -5.76
N SER A 60 -6.21 5.11 -5.54
CA SER A 60 -5.30 6.12 -6.06
C SER A 60 -3.88 5.59 -6.28
N MET A 61 -3.06 6.38 -6.96
CA MET A 61 -1.68 6.02 -7.29
C MET A 61 -0.75 7.21 -7.05
N GLU A 62 0.49 6.91 -6.66
CA GLU A 62 1.57 7.89 -6.56
C GLU A 62 2.83 7.40 -7.26
N THR A 63 3.50 8.25 -8.02
CA THR A 63 4.78 7.90 -8.66
C THR A 63 6.00 8.26 -7.80
N ASP A 64 5.76 8.96 -6.69
CA ASP A 64 6.75 9.40 -5.72
C ASP A 64 6.36 8.88 -4.32
N TRP A 65 7.24 8.08 -3.72
CA TRP A 65 6.96 7.49 -2.42
C TRP A 65 6.98 8.52 -1.29
N GLN A 66 7.72 9.63 -1.47
CA GLN A 66 7.79 10.69 -0.46
C GLN A 66 6.42 11.36 -0.32
N LYS A 67 5.76 11.65 -1.46
CA LYS A 67 4.39 12.17 -1.48
C LYS A 67 3.39 11.21 -0.86
N LEU A 68 3.51 9.92 -1.13
CA LEU A 68 2.63 8.91 -0.54
C LEU A 68 2.76 8.87 0.99
N VAL A 69 3.98 8.97 1.52
CA VAL A 69 4.22 8.97 2.98
C VAL A 69 3.70 10.25 3.66
N GLU A 70 3.68 11.38 2.96
CA GLU A 70 3.16 12.65 3.48
C GLU A 70 1.62 12.75 3.49
N ARG A 71 0.91 11.74 2.98
CA ARG A 71 -0.55 11.74 2.91
C ARG A 71 -1.19 11.51 4.28
N GLU A 72 -1.95 12.49 4.74
CA GLU A 72 -2.71 12.42 6.00
C GLU A 72 -3.85 11.39 5.97
N ASP A 73 -4.26 10.91 4.79
CA ASP A 73 -5.33 9.91 4.64
C ASP A 73 -4.82 8.45 4.62
N ILE A 74 -3.53 8.22 4.81
CA ILE A 74 -2.91 6.89 4.87
C ILE A 74 -2.59 6.53 6.33
N ASP A 75 -3.11 5.40 6.79
CA ASP A 75 -2.93 4.93 8.18
C ASP A 75 -1.73 3.97 8.32
N LEU A 76 -1.37 3.26 7.25
CA LEU A 76 -0.30 2.27 7.25
C LEU A 76 0.49 2.31 5.95
N ILE A 77 1.82 2.31 6.06
CA ILE A 77 2.74 2.18 4.93
C ILE A 77 3.27 0.74 4.85
N ASP A 78 3.06 0.09 3.71
CA ASP A 78 3.62 -1.23 3.38
C ASP A 78 4.77 -1.08 2.38
N VAL A 79 5.95 -1.59 2.74
CA VAL A 79 7.22 -1.36 2.05
C VAL A 79 7.66 -2.64 1.31
N CYS A 80 7.22 -2.76 0.06
CA CYS A 80 7.46 -3.90 -0.84
C CYS A 80 8.53 -3.60 -1.92
N VAL A 81 9.60 -2.92 -1.54
CA VAL A 81 10.71 -2.51 -2.44
C VAL A 81 12.01 -3.29 -2.19
N PRO A 82 13.05 -3.17 -3.04
CA PRO A 82 14.37 -3.74 -2.75
C PRO A 82 15.01 -3.17 -1.48
N ASN A 83 15.81 -3.99 -0.79
CA ASN A 83 16.34 -3.73 0.55
C ASN A 83 17.00 -2.36 0.74
N HIS A 84 17.73 -1.86 -0.27
CA HIS A 84 18.47 -0.59 -0.17
C HIS A 84 17.57 0.64 -0.03
N LEU A 85 16.27 0.53 -0.33
CA LEU A 85 15.30 1.62 -0.19
C LEU A 85 14.54 1.60 1.15
N HIS A 86 14.63 0.49 1.90
CA HIS A 86 13.80 0.29 3.10
C HIS A 86 14.05 1.36 4.15
N ARG A 87 15.33 1.63 4.46
CA ARG A 87 15.72 2.55 5.52
C ARG A 87 15.06 3.92 5.34
N ASP A 88 15.19 4.52 4.16
CA ASP A 88 14.78 5.90 3.96
C ASP A 88 13.25 6.03 3.94
N ILE A 89 12.55 5.05 3.35
CA ILE A 89 11.08 4.98 3.34
C ILE A 89 10.53 4.81 4.76
N VAL A 90 11.03 3.83 5.50
CA VAL A 90 10.52 3.51 6.84
C VAL A 90 10.82 4.63 7.83
N VAL A 91 11.99 5.27 7.74
CA VAL A 91 12.32 6.43 8.58
C VAL A 91 11.42 7.61 8.27
N ALA A 92 11.05 7.83 7.00
CA ALA A 92 10.10 8.88 6.65
C ALA A 92 8.69 8.57 7.18
N ALA A 93 8.23 7.32 7.05
CA ALA A 93 6.90 6.89 7.49
C ALA A 93 6.70 6.86 9.02
N ALA A 94 7.79 6.78 9.79
CA ALA A 94 7.75 6.72 11.25
C ALA A 94 7.84 8.10 11.93
N LYS A 95 7.99 9.19 11.15
CA LYS A 95 8.03 10.55 11.67
C LYS A 95 6.63 11.10 11.87
#